data_AF-A0A2M9WQE5-F1
#
_entry.id   AF-A0A2M9WQE5-F1
#
_cell.length_a   1.000
_cell.length_b   1.000
_cell.length_c   1.000
_cell.angle_alpha   90.00
_cell.angle_beta   90.00
_cell.angle_gamma   90.00
#
_symmetry.space_group_name_H-M   'P 1'
#
loop_
_entity.id
_entity.type
_entity.pdbx_description
1 polymer ?
#
loop_
_entity_poly.entity_id
_entity_poly.type
_entity_poly.pdbx_seq_one_letter_code
_entity_poly.pdbx_strand_id
1 'polypeptide(L)' 'MQNKQKTLNLLGLAQKAGKLATGFDAVKISLSKNQAKLIFIGSDVSQNTKNKLAFLMRKKDVKLVDVFSSAEIT' A
#
# COMPACT_ATOMS: atom_id res chain seq x y z
N MET A 1 -9.12 -17.31 5.93
CA MET A 1 -8.42 -17.57 4.65
C MET A 1 -9.07 -16.89 3.42
N GLN A 2 -10.39 -16.84 3.28
CA GLN A 2 -11.05 -16.41 2.02
C GLN A 2 -10.84 -14.95 1.60
N ASN A 3 -10.62 -14.02 2.54
CA ASN A 3 -10.51 -12.58 2.23
C ASN A 3 -9.11 -12.18 1.75
N LYS A 4 -8.05 -12.87 2.18
CA LYS A 4 -6.66 -12.55 1.83
C LYS A 4 -6.43 -12.77 0.33
N GLN A 5 -6.85 -13.92 -0.18
CA GLN A 5 -6.76 -14.27 -1.61
C GLN A 5 -7.59 -13.32 -2.50
N LYS A 6 -8.79 -12.93 -2.05
CA LYS A 6 -9.63 -11.97 -2.78
C LYS A 6 -8.94 -10.61 -2.91
N THR A 7 -8.32 -10.13 -1.85
CA THR A 7 -7.55 -8.86 -1.88
C THR A 7 -6.36 -8.96 -2.83
N LEU A 8 -5.60 -10.07 -2.82
CA LEU A 8 -4.49 -10.28 -3.76
C LEU A 8 -4.97 -10.32 -5.21
N ASN A 9 -6.10 -10.98 -5.50
CA ASN A 9 -6.68 -10.98 -6.84
C ASN A 9 -7.09 -9.56 -7.29
N LEU A 10 -7.69 -8.76 -6.39
CA LEU A 10 -8.03 -7.36 -6.67
C LEU A 10 -6.78 -6.49 -6.89
N LEU A 11 -5.70 -6.74 -6.15
CA LEU A 11 -4.42 -6.08 -6.35
C LEU A 11 -3.84 -6.42 -7.74
N GLY A 12 -3.88 -7.69 -8.14
CA GLY A 12 -3.47 -8.12 -9.48
C GLY A 12 -4.28 -7.47 -10.60
N LEU A 13 -5.59 -7.28 -10.40
CA LEU A 13 -6.45 -6.54 -11.33
C LEU A 13 -6.07 -5.05 -11.39
N ALA A 14 -5.81 -4.42 -10.24
CA ALA A 14 -5.35 -3.03 -10.18
C ALA A 14 -3.97 -2.85 -10.84
N GLN A 15 -3.08 -3.83 -10.71
CA GLN A 15 -1.78 -3.84 -11.38
C GLN A 15 -1.94 -3.93 -12.89
N LYS A 16 -2.77 -4.86 -13.39
CA LYS A 16 -3.11 -4.95 -14.81
C LYS A 16 -3.73 -3.67 -15.36
N ALA A 17 -4.52 -2.97 -14.56
CA ALA A 17 -5.12 -1.68 -14.93
C ALA A 17 -4.14 -0.48 -14.84
N GLY A 18 -2.88 -0.69 -14.42
CA GLY A 18 -1.91 0.38 -14.21
C GLY A 18 -2.27 1.32 -13.04
N LYS A 19 -3.12 0.86 -12.12
CA LYS A 19 -3.60 1.61 -10.95
C LYS A 19 -2.94 1.16 -9.64
N LEU A 20 -2.03 0.19 -9.70
CA LEU A 20 -1.21 -0.21 -8.56
C LEU A 20 0.15 0.50 -8.61
N ALA A 21 0.50 1.19 -7.54
CA ALA A 21 1.81 1.79 -7.34
C ALA A 21 2.57 0.97 -6.29
N THR A 22 3.69 0.37 -6.70
CA THR A 22 4.56 -0.45 -5.85
C THR A 22 5.91 0.24 -5.63
N GLY A 23 6.45 0.14 -4.41
CA GLY A 23 7.70 0.79 -4.02
C GLY A 23 7.52 2.14 -3.31
N PHE A 24 8.50 2.50 -2.47
CA PHE A 24 8.40 3.65 -1.57
C PHE A 24 8.24 4.98 -2.32
N ASP A 25 8.99 5.18 -3.41
CA ASP A 25 8.92 6.41 -4.21
C ASP A 25 7.59 6.56 -4.95
N ALA A 26 7.09 5.47 -5.55
CA ALA A 26 5.81 5.48 -6.25
C ALA A 26 4.64 5.80 -5.30
N VAL A 27 4.69 5.25 -4.08
CA VAL A 27 3.72 5.57 -3.01
C VAL A 27 3.85 7.02 -2.58
N LYS A 28 5.08 7.54 -2.40
CA LYS A 28 5.30 8.95 -2.05
C LYS A 28 4.77 9.91 -3.12
N ILE A 29 4.98 9.61 -4.40
CA ILE A 29 4.46 10.39 -5.53
C ILE A 29 2.93 10.34 -5.57
N SER A 30 2.35 9.14 -5.44
CA SER A 30 0.89 8.94 -5.44
C SER A 30 0.21 9.61 -4.25
N LEU A 31 0.87 9.58 -3.09
CA LEU A 31 0.48 10.34 -1.90
C LEU A 31 0.53 11.83 -2.22
N SER A 32 1.65 12.39 -2.65
CA SER A 32 1.76 13.82 -2.99
C SER A 32 0.69 14.27 -3.98
N LYS A 33 0.43 13.48 -5.04
CA LYS A 33 -0.61 13.71 -6.05
C LYS A 33 -2.06 13.46 -5.57
N ASN A 34 -2.24 13.00 -4.34
CA ASN A 34 -3.55 12.67 -3.75
C ASN A 34 -4.32 11.57 -4.51
N GLN A 35 -3.59 10.69 -5.22
CA GLN A 35 -4.16 9.58 -5.98
C GLN A 35 -4.19 8.28 -5.16
N ALA A 36 -3.36 8.19 -4.13
CA ALA A 36 -3.36 7.05 -3.21
C ALA A 36 -4.56 7.11 -2.26
N LYS A 37 -5.46 6.13 -2.33
CA LYS A 37 -6.61 5.96 -1.42
C LYS A 37 -6.43 4.85 -0.41
N LEU A 38 -5.58 3.87 -0.74
CA LEU A 38 -5.33 2.68 0.06
C LEU A 38 -3.86 2.32 -0.08
N ILE A 39 -3.18 2.08 1.04
CA ILE A 39 -1.77 1.71 1.06
C ILE A 39 -1.62 0.41 1.84
N PHE A 40 -0.93 -0.54 1.20
CA PHE A 40 -0.58 -1.82 1.79
C PHE A 40 0.88 -1.76 2.25
N ILE A 41 1.13 -2.14 3.50
CA ILE A 41 2.46 -2.22 4.08
C ILE A 41 2.72 -3.66 4.48
N GLY A 42 3.90 -4.17 4.16
CA GLY A 42 4.36 -5.45 4.66
C GLY A 42 4.44 -5.46 6.19
N SER A 43 3.94 -6.49 6.84
CA SER A 43 4.08 -6.67 8.29
C SER A 43 5.54 -6.73 8.75
N ASP A 44 6.44 -7.15 7.84
CA ASP A 44 7.89 -7.24 7.96
C ASP A 44 8.64 -5.91 7.73
N VAL A 45 7.92 -4.85 7.36
CA VAL A 45 8.52 -3.54 7.11
C VAL A 45 8.93 -2.88 8.43
N SER A 46 10.16 -2.36 8.48
CA SER A 46 10.71 -1.71 9.68
C SER A 46 9.80 -0.61 10.24
N GLN A 47 9.78 -0.47 11.57
CA GLN A 47 8.97 0.52 12.27
C GLN A 47 9.26 1.96 11.78
N ASN A 48 10.50 2.24 11.40
CA ASN A 48 10.91 3.53 10.86
C ASN A 48 10.17 3.86 9.54
N THR A 49 10.03 2.88 8.65
CA THR A 49 9.29 3.04 7.38
C THR A 49 7.78 3.16 7.62
N LYS A 50 7.21 2.36 8.54
CA LYS A 50 5.81 2.51 8.98
C LYS A 50 5.53 3.92 9.50
N ASN A 51 6.38 4.45 10.36
CA ASN A 51 6.23 5.80 10.93
C ASN A 51 6.33 6.89 9.86
N LYS A 52 7.26 6.79 8.91
CA LYS A 52 7.36 7.72 7.78
C LYS A 52 6.09 7.71 6.92
N LEU A 53 5.58 6.52 6.60
CA LEU A 53 4.35 6.36 5.83
C LEU A 53 3.12 6.88 6.57
N ALA A 54 2.97 6.54 7.85
CA ALA A 54 1.90 7.07 8.70
C ALA A 54 1.97 8.59 8.80
N PHE A 55 3.16 9.18 8.90
CA PHE A 55 3.34 10.63 8.92
C PHE A 55 2.95 11.29 7.59
N LEU A 56 3.34 10.70 6.45
CA LEU A 56 2.96 11.19 5.13
C LEU A 56 1.45 11.10 4.88
N MET A 57 0.81 10.04 5.40
CA MET A 57 -0.64 9.86 5.35
C MET A 57 -1.37 10.73 6.36
N ARG A 58 -0.74 11.19 7.45
CA ARG A 58 -1.44 11.99 8.47
C ARG A 58 -2.09 13.28 7.94
N LYS A 59 -1.58 13.80 6.81
CA LYS A 59 -2.14 14.96 6.11
C LYS A 59 -3.20 14.60 5.04
N LYS A 60 -3.51 13.32 4.81
CA LYS A 60 -4.38 12.82 3.75
C LYS A 60 -5.31 11.72 4.26
N ASP A 61 -6.55 11.68 3.80
CA ASP A 61 -7.49 10.63 4.19
C ASP A 61 -7.20 9.32 3.45
N VAL A 62 -6.16 8.60 3.90
CA VAL A 62 -5.67 7.37 3.26
C VAL A 62 -5.64 6.24 4.27
N LYS A 63 -6.27 5.12 3.90
CA LYS A 63 -6.30 3.92 4.76
C LYS A 63 -5.01 3.12 4.61
N LEU A 64 -4.48 2.67 5.75
CA LEU A 64 -3.29 1.84 5.83
C LEU A 64 -3.69 0.41 6.22
N VAL A 65 -3.16 -0.58 5.51
CA VAL A 65 -3.42 -2.01 5.73
C VAL A 65 -2.08 -2.72 5.87
N ASP A 66 -1.84 -3.38 7.01
CA ASP A 66 -0.59 -4.06 7.33
C ASP A 66 -0.73 -5.59 7.46
N VAL A 67 -1.75 -6.15 6.81
CA VAL A 67 -2.20 -7.55 6.94
C VAL A 67 -1.36 -8.55 6.14
N PHE A 68 -0.49 -8.08 5.26
CA PHE A 68 0.26 -8.92 4.32
C PHE A 68 1.77 -8.77 4.54
N SER A 69 2.56 -9.78 4.17
CA SER A 69 4.03 -9.67 4.09
C SER A 69 4.44 -8.89 2.84
N SER A 70 5.61 -8.24 2.83
CA SER A 70 6.17 -7.57 1.65
C SER A 70 6.25 -8.51 0.43
N ALA A 71 6.50 -9.81 0.68
CA ALA A 71 6.55 -10.84 -0.35
C ALA A 71 5.17 -11.24 -0.90
N GLU A 72 4.07 -10.89 -0.22
CA GLU A 72 2.71 -11.18 -0.70
C GLU A 72 2.10 -10.02 -1.49
N ILE A 73 2.65 -8.80 -1.37
CA ILE A 73 2.10 -7.57 -2.00
C ILE A 73 2.88 -7.18 -3.28
N THR A 74 4.06 -7.74 -3.48
CA THR A 74 4.96 -7.44 -4.60
C THR A 74 4.99 -8.59 -5.58
#